data_AF-A0AAD8HBB8-F1
#
_entry.id   AF-A0AAD8HBB8-F1
#
_cell.length_a   1.000
_cell.length_b   1.000
_cell.length_c   1.000
_cell.angle_alpha   90.00
_cell.angle_beta   90.00
_cell.angle_gamma   90.00
#
_symmetry.space_group_name_H-M   'P 1'
#
loop_
_entity.id
_entity.type
_entity.pdbx_description
1 polymer ?
#
loop_
_entity_poly.entity_id
_entity_poly.type
_entity_poly.pdbx_seq_one_letter_code
_entity_poly.pdbx_strand_id
1 'polypeptide(L)'
;MDRHTWMYKIPRATADYIKGVEDFITYVMLYLEKKHKEEGKEQMILCPCRDCNNFKKYRSVDTVRDHLFRRGFKEGYEKWIWHGEGLDSTRTSGTKRGREEDSMEKNDEEDMKNDRVVNNLEVV
;
A
#
# COMPACT_ATOMS: atom_id res chain seq x y z
N MET A 1 -5.30 -5.92 23.37
CA MET A 1 -5.69 -7.04 22.48
C MET A 1 -5.07 -6.79 21.12
N ASP A 2 -4.48 -7.80 20.49
CA ASP A 2 -3.89 -7.65 19.15
C ASP A 2 -4.97 -7.64 18.07
N ARG A 3 -4.57 -7.24 16.85
CA ARG A 3 -5.47 -7.06 15.72
C ARG A 3 -6.15 -8.36 15.25
N HIS A 4 -5.40 -9.47 15.22
CA HIS A 4 -5.95 -10.75 14.76
C HIS A 4 -7.04 -11.25 15.71
N THR A 5 -6.81 -11.10 17.02
CA THR A 5 -7.78 -11.52 18.04
C THR A 5 -9.09 -10.76 17.94
N TRP A 6 -9.07 -9.42 17.94
CA TRP A 6 -10.33 -8.68 17.94
C TRP A 6 -11.08 -8.79 16.60
N MET A 7 -10.37 -8.95 15.47
CA MET A 7 -11.02 -9.06 14.15
C MET A 7 -11.67 -10.42 13.90
N TYR A 8 -11.06 -11.50 14.40
CA TYR A 8 -11.42 -12.87 13.96
C TYR A 8 -11.73 -13.86 15.07
N LYS A 9 -11.37 -13.59 16.33
CA LYS A 9 -11.45 -14.58 17.42
C LYS A 9 -12.51 -14.26 18.46
N ILE A 10 -13.20 -13.13 18.35
CA ILE A 10 -14.23 -12.70 19.30
C ILE A 10 -15.56 -12.36 18.60
N PRO A 11 -16.71 -12.45 19.32
CA PRO A 11 -18.00 -12.06 18.77
C PRO A 11 -18.08 -10.57 18.43
N ARG A 12 -18.82 -10.24 17.36
CA ARG A 12 -18.97 -8.85 16.90
C ARG A 12 -19.75 -7.92 17.83
N ALA A 13 -20.50 -8.49 18.77
CA ALA A 13 -21.23 -7.75 19.80
C ALA A 13 -20.35 -7.36 21.01
N THR A 14 -19.08 -7.78 21.03
CA THR A 14 -18.16 -7.40 22.11
C THR A 14 -17.71 -5.96 21.98
N ALA A 15 -17.46 -5.30 23.11
CA ALA A 15 -16.92 -3.95 23.14
C ALA A 15 -15.57 -3.86 22.40
N ASP A 16 -14.72 -4.89 22.50
CA ASP A 16 -13.42 -4.94 21.82
C ASP A 16 -13.56 -4.98 20.30
N TYR A 17 -14.51 -5.77 19.77
CA TYR A 17 -14.79 -5.77 18.33
C TYR A 17 -15.31 -4.41 17.88
N ILE A 18 -16.27 -3.85 18.62
CA ILE A 18 -16.87 -2.56 18.29
C ILE A 18 -15.79 -1.48 18.26
N LYS A 19 -14.98 -1.39 19.31
CA LYS A 19 -13.86 -0.46 19.39
C LYS A 19 -12.88 -0.65 18.24
N GLY A 20 -12.51 -1.89 17.91
CA GLY A 20 -11.60 -2.16 16.79
C GLY A 20 -12.15 -1.69 15.43
N VAL A 21 -13.46 -1.83 15.20
CA VAL A 21 -14.11 -1.28 14.01
C VAL A 21 -14.08 0.25 14.03
N GLU A 22 -14.37 0.90 15.15
CA GLU A 22 -14.28 2.36 15.26
C GLU A 22 -12.86 2.89 15.02
N ASP A 23 -11.86 2.21 15.58
CA ASP A 23 -10.45 2.56 15.39
C ASP A 23 -10.06 2.42 13.91
N PHE A 24 -10.51 1.34 13.24
CA PHE A 24 -10.32 1.15 11.79
C PHE A 24 -10.98 2.27 10.98
N ILE A 25 -12.23 2.61 11.30
CA ILE A 25 -12.99 3.66 10.60
C ILE A 25 -12.30 5.02 10.75
N THR A 26 -11.87 5.35 11.95
CA THR A 26 -11.11 6.59 12.24
C THR A 26 -9.83 6.64 11.41
N TYR A 27 -9.09 5.53 11.38
CA TYR A 27 -7.87 5.43 10.58
C TYR A 27 -8.12 5.66 9.08
N VAL A 28 -9.16 5.02 8.52
CA VAL A 28 -9.56 5.19 7.12
C VAL A 28 -9.90 6.66 6.84
N MET A 29 -10.67 7.33 7.70
CA MET A 29 -11.01 8.74 7.51
C MET A 29 -9.77 9.63 7.45
N LEU A 30 -8.83 9.47 8.39
CA LEU A 30 -7.58 10.21 8.40
C LEU A 30 -6.75 9.97 7.13
N TYR A 31 -6.71 8.72 6.65
CA TYR A 31 -6.06 8.39 5.39
C TYR A 31 -6.72 9.07 4.18
N LEU A 32 -8.05 9.05 4.09
CA LEU A 32 -8.78 9.68 2.98
C LEU A 32 -8.61 11.20 2.98
N GLU A 33 -8.63 11.83 4.15
CA GLU A 33 -8.38 13.28 4.29
C GLU A 33 -6.98 13.66 3.78
N LYS A 34 -5.96 12.87 4.14
CA LYS A 34 -4.60 13.06 3.64
C LYS A 34 -4.56 12.92 2.12
N LYS A 35 -5.12 11.83 1.58
CA LYS A 35 -5.16 11.60 0.13
C LYS A 35 -5.92 12.69 -0.62
N HIS A 36 -7.01 13.20 -0.06
CA HIS A 36 -7.78 14.28 -0.67
C HIS A 36 -6.94 15.57 -0.78
N LYS A 37 -6.16 15.90 0.25
CA LYS A 37 -5.24 17.05 0.22
C LYS A 37 -4.14 16.90 -0.83
N GLU A 38 -3.65 15.68 -1.05
CA GLU A 38 -2.56 15.38 -2.00
C GLU A 38 -3.06 15.31 -3.46
N GLU A 39 -4.22 14.70 -3.71
CA GLU A 39 -4.72 14.41 -5.06
C GLU A 39 -5.82 15.36 -5.54
N GLY A 40 -6.42 16.15 -4.63
CA GLY A 40 -7.53 17.06 -4.94
C GLY A 40 -8.81 16.36 -5.39
N LYS A 41 -8.96 15.06 -5.11
CA LYS A 41 -10.11 14.24 -5.54
C LYS A 41 -10.75 13.50 -4.38
N GLU A 42 -12.07 13.41 -4.43
CA GLU A 42 -12.84 12.57 -3.51
C GLU A 42 -12.44 11.11 -3.69
N GLN A 43 -12.09 10.46 -2.58
CA GLN A 43 -11.63 9.08 -2.57
C GLN A 43 -12.78 8.13 -2.22
N MET A 44 -12.87 7.01 -2.92
CA MET A 44 -13.78 5.92 -2.55
C MET A 44 -13.07 4.90 -1.66
N ILE A 45 -13.84 4.25 -0.79
CA ILE A 45 -13.35 3.33 0.23
C ILE A 45 -13.56 1.90 -0.22
N LEU A 46 -12.48 1.10 -0.27
CA LEU A 46 -12.60 -0.34 -0.48
C LEU A 46 -13.18 -0.99 0.78
N CYS A 47 -14.29 -1.71 0.66
CA CYS A 47 -14.87 -2.36 1.83
C CYS A 47 -14.12 -3.65 2.14
N PRO A 48 -13.50 -3.78 3.34
CA PRO A 48 -12.77 -4.97 3.71
C PRO A 48 -13.67 -6.05 4.30
N CYS A 49 -15.01 -5.93 4.19
CA CYS A 49 -15.90 -6.95 4.70
C CYS A 49 -15.81 -8.24 3.86
N ARG A 50 -16.15 -9.37 4.48
CA ARG A 50 -16.05 -10.71 3.87
C ARG A 50 -16.78 -10.84 2.53
N ASP A 51 -17.88 -10.10 2.34
CA ASP A 51 -18.65 -10.18 1.09
C ASP A 51 -18.12 -9.24 0.00
N CYS A 52 -17.46 -8.15 0.40
CA CYS A 52 -16.91 -7.15 -0.52
C CYS A 52 -15.48 -7.46 -0.94
N ASN A 53 -14.74 -8.21 -0.13
CA ASN A 53 -13.40 -8.72 -0.41
C ASN A 53 -12.36 -7.68 -0.83
N ASN A 54 -12.45 -6.44 -0.34
CA ASN A 54 -11.62 -5.33 -0.81
C ASN A 54 -11.75 -5.06 -2.33
N PHE A 55 -12.89 -5.38 -2.95
CA PHE A 55 -13.17 -5.07 -4.36
C PHE A 55 -14.29 -4.05 -4.54
N LYS A 56 -15.31 -4.10 -3.68
CA LYS A 56 -16.41 -3.12 -3.73
C LYS A 56 -16.01 -1.81 -3.07
N LYS A 57 -16.34 -0.70 -3.75
CA LYS A 57 -16.04 0.67 -3.32
C LYS A 57 -17.31 1.39 -2.85
N TYR A 58 -17.19 2.19 -1.80
CA TYR A 58 -18.27 3.01 -1.27
C TYR A 58 -17.77 4.42 -1.00
N ARG A 59 -18.65 5.42 -1.16
CA ARG A 59 -18.36 6.81 -0.74
C ARG A 59 -18.54 7.00 0.77
N SER A 60 -19.53 6.32 1.35
CA SER A 60 -19.88 6.46 2.75
C SER A 60 -19.06 5.51 3.62
N VAL A 61 -18.36 6.10 4.59
CA VAL A 61 -17.67 5.39 5.67
C VAL A 61 -18.67 4.58 6.50
N ASP A 62 -19.87 5.12 6.76
CA ASP A 62 -20.92 4.43 7.52
C ASP A 62 -21.39 3.15 6.82
N THR A 63 -21.43 3.14 5.48
CA THR A 63 -21.75 1.91 4.73
C THR A 63 -20.69 0.83 4.97
N VAL A 64 -19.41 1.21 5.01
CA VAL A 64 -18.31 0.27 5.29
C VAL A 64 -18.38 -0.20 6.74
N ARG A 65 -18.59 0.72 7.70
CA ARG A 65 -18.75 0.44 9.13
C ARG A 65 -19.87 -0.56 9.39
N ASP A 66 -21.04 -0.32 8.81
CA ASP A 66 -22.21 -1.20 8.94
C ASP A 66 -21.95 -2.59 8.33
N HIS A 67 -21.26 -2.66 7.19
CA HIS A 67 -20.79 -3.94 6.66
C HIS A 67 -19.84 -4.68 7.60
N LEU A 68 -18.95 -3.98 8.29
CA LEU A 68 -18.03 -4.61 9.25
C LEU A 68 -18.78 -5.13 10.48
N PHE A 69 -19.79 -4.42 10.98
CA PHE A 69 -20.62 -4.93 12.08
C PHE A 69 -21.46 -6.14 11.67
N ARG A 70 -22.10 -6.09 10.50
CA ARG A 70 -22.99 -7.18 10.06
C ARG A 70 -22.23 -8.41 9.58
N ARG A 71 -21.19 -8.22 8.77
CA ARG A 71 -20.55 -9.27 7.97
C ARG A 71 -19.15 -9.65 8.47
N GLY A 72 -18.49 -8.79 9.22
CA GLY A 72 -17.11 -8.99 9.62
C GLY A 72 -16.10 -8.72 8.51
N PHE A 73 -14.82 -8.75 8.88
CA PHE A 73 -13.71 -8.57 7.96
C PHE A 73 -13.49 -9.79 7.05
N LYS A 74 -12.93 -9.54 5.87
CA LYS A 74 -12.38 -10.55 4.98
C LYS A 74 -11.26 -11.29 5.71
N GLU A 75 -11.31 -12.61 5.70
CA GLU A 75 -10.26 -13.45 6.27
C GLU A 75 -8.88 -13.17 5.66
N GLY A 76 -7.85 -13.18 6.52
CA GLY A 76 -6.47 -12.86 6.18
C GLY A 76 -6.21 -11.38 5.90
N TYR A 77 -7.17 -10.49 6.12
CA TYR A 77 -6.96 -9.04 6.00
C TYR A 77 -6.40 -8.47 7.31
N GLU A 78 -5.15 -8.80 7.61
CA GLU A 78 -4.50 -8.39 8.86
C GLU A 78 -3.82 -7.03 8.77
N LYS A 79 -3.39 -6.61 7.57
CA LYS A 79 -2.81 -5.29 7.35
C LYS A 79 -3.76 -4.46 6.50
N TRP A 80 -4.01 -3.22 6.88
CA TRP A 80 -4.86 -2.26 6.20
C TRP A 80 -4.16 -1.63 4.99
N ILE A 81 -3.50 -2.47 4.16
CA ILE A 81 -2.66 -2.04 3.02
C ILE A 81 -3.45 -1.22 1.99
N TRP A 82 -4.73 -1.54 1.79
CA TRP A 82 -5.64 -0.80 0.91
C TRP A 82 -6.09 0.55 1.49
N HIS A 83 -5.74 0.83 2.75
CA HIS A 83 -6.13 2.01 3.50
C HIS A 83 -4.91 2.77 4.04
N GLY A 84 -3.72 2.53 3.47
CA GLY A 84 -2.52 3.30 3.79
C GLY A 84 -1.64 2.76 4.92
N GLU A 85 -1.95 1.58 5.48
CA GLU A 85 -1.00 0.93 6.39
C GLU A 85 0.20 0.44 5.57
N GLY A 86 1.37 0.99 5.89
CA GLY A 86 2.61 0.60 5.24
C GLY A 86 2.87 -0.89 5.40
N LEU A 87 3.45 -1.50 4.38
CA LEU A 87 4.17 -2.75 4.55
C LEU A 87 5.48 -2.42 5.26
N ASP A 88 5.42 -2.09 6.55
CA ASP A 88 6.67 -2.01 7.31
C ASP A 88 7.31 -3.39 7.20
N SER A 89 8.46 -3.42 6.52
CA SER A 89 9.37 -4.55 6.45
C SER A 89 9.74 -4.88 7.88
N THR A 90 8.96 -5.75 8.50
CA THR A 90 9.40 -6.48 9.68
C THR A 90 10.71 -7.12 9.27
N ARG A 91 11.82 -6.54 9.72
CA ARG A 91 13.14 -7.16 9.78
C ARG A 91 12.97 -8.39 10.66
N THR A 92 12.52 -9.48 10.06
CA THR A 92 12.61 -10.81 10.64
C THR A 92 14.10 -11.12 10.73
N SER A 93 14.66 -11.02 11.93
CA SER A 93 15.95 -11.61 12.24
C SER A 93 15.91 -13.11 11.87
N GLY A 94 16.80 -13.53 10.96
CA GLY A 94 16.97 -14.91 10.46
C GLY A 94 15.98 -15.25 9.34
N THR A 95 16.35 -15.48 8.08
CA THR A 95 17.49 -16.23 7.55
C THR A 95 17.91 -15.61 6.22
N LYS A 96 19.22 -15.41 6.02
CA LYS A 96 19.79 -14.96 4.73
C LYS A 96 19.33 -15.92 3.63
N ARG A 97 18.58 -15.43 2.65
CA ARG A 97 18.53 -16.02 1.30
C ARG A 97 19.19 -15.00 0.39
N GLY A 98 20.36 -15.37 -0.11
CA GLY A 98 21.18 -14.55 -0.99
C GLY A 98 20.41 -14.19 -2.26
N ARG A 99 20.54 -12.94 -2.67
CA ARG A 99 20.23 -12.49 -4.02
C ARG A 99 21.56 -12.02 -4.59
N GLU A 100 22.07 -12.77 -5.55
CA GLU A 100 23.20 -12.36 -6.39
C GLU A 100 22.77 -11.11 -7.15
N GLU A 101 23.46 -10.00 -6.90
CA GLU A 101 23.37 -8.77 -7.67
C GLU A 101 24.47 -8.83 -8.73
N ASP A 102 24.05 -8.94 -10.00
CA ASP A 102 24.92 -8.75 -11.15
C ASP A 102 25.17 -7.26 -11.32
N SER A 103 26.34 -6.81 -10.90
CA SER A 103 26.83 -5.45 -11.05
C SER A 103 28.12 -5.48 -11.87
N MET A 104 27.99 -5.22 -13.18
CA MET A 104 29.14 -4.87 -14.02
C MET A 104 29.48 -3.38 -13.86
N GLU A 105 30.46 -3.09 -13.01
CA GLU A 105 31.21 -1.82 -13.05
C GLU A 105 32.31 -1.90 -14.11
N LYS A 106 32.43 -0.87 -14.95
CA LYS A 106 33.74 -0.43 -15.47
C LYS A 106 33.80 1.10 -15.51
N ASN A 107 34.84 1.60 -14.84
CA ASN A 107 35.20 3.00 -14.66
C ASN A 107 35.85 3.64 -15.90
N ASP A 108 35.61 4.94 -16.00
CA ASP A 108 36.43 6.09 -16.43
C ASP A 108 37.85 5.85 -16.98
N GLU A 109 38.19 6.51 -18.09
CA GLU A 109 39.10 7.70 -18.13
C GLU A 109 39.53 8.05 -19.57
N GLU A 110 39.95 9.31 -19.71
CA GLU A 110 40.04 10.19 -20.87
C GLU A 110 41.18 9.87 -21.88
N ASP A 111 41.07 10.36 -23.13
CA ASP A 111 42.20 11.10 -23.72
C ASP A 111 41.80 11.98 -24.93
N MET A 112 42.41 13.17 -24.97
CA MET A 112 42.20 14.28 -25.89
C MET A 112 43.34 14.35 -26.91
N LYS A 113 43.05 14.55 -28.22
CA LYS A 113 43.78 15.35 -29.25
C LYS A 113 43.47 14.83 -30.67
N ASN A 114 42.84 15.63 -31.53
CA ASN A 114 43.42 16.63 -32.44
C ASN A 114 43.87 16.03 -33.78
N ASP A 115 43.14 16.31 -34.88
CA ASP A 115 43.61 17.14 -36.01
C ASP A 115 42.70 16.97 -37.24
N ARG A 116 42.10 18.10 -37.62
CA ARG A 116 42.11 18.73 -38.96
C ARG A 116 41.82 17.90 -40.25
N VAL A 117 41.25 18.67 -41.19
CA VAL A 117 41.26 18.56 -42.67
C VAL A 117 40.13 17.75 -43.37
N VAL A 118 39.11 18.51 -43.77
CA VAL A 118 38.50 18.66 -45.12
C VAL A 118 37.69 17.56 -45.83
N ASN A 119 36.57 18.06 -46.40
CA ASN A 119 36.01 17.86 -47.74
C ASN A 119 34.83 16.89 -48.01
N ASN A 120 33.85 17.49 -48.70
CA ASN A 120 32.92 17.00 -49.73
C ASN A 120 31.68 16.22 -49.28
N LEU A 121 30.45 16.75 -49.50
CA LEU A 121 29.61 16.68 -50.74
C LEU A 121 29.17 15.22 -50.99
N GLU A 122 27.90 14.80 -50.98
CA GLU A 122 26.70 15.20 -51.76
C GLU A 122 25.43 14.80 -50.94
N VAL A 123 24.41 15.65 -50.80
CA VAL A 123 23.15 15.65 -51.58
C VAL A 123 22.71 14.29 -52.14
N VAL A 124 21.67 13.72 -51.53
CA VAL A 124 20.57 13.05 -52.24
C VAL A 124 19.28 13.25 -51.48
#